data_AF-A0A940M499-F1
#
_entry.id   AF-A0A940M499-F1
#
_cell.length_a   1.000
_cell.length_b   1.000
_cell.length_c   1.000
_cell.angle_alpha   90.00
_cell.angle_beta   90.00
_cell.angle_gamma   90.00
#
_symmetry.space_group_name_H-M   'P 1'
#
loop_
_entity.id
_entity.type
_entity.pdbx_description
1 polymer ?
#
loop_
_entity_poly.entity_id
_entity_poly.type
_entity_poly.pdbx_seq_one_letter_code
_entity_poly.pdbx_strand_id
1 'polypeptide(L)' 'MAGAQDRTQASATLRADQPGATVSRNIFGQFAEHLGYGIYGGIWVGEDSKIPNTHGYRNDVVAALKALQVPVVRWPGGC' A
#
# COMPACT_ATOMS: atom_id res chain seq x y z
N MET A 1 11.94 38.64 2.63
CA MET A 1 12.28 38.30 4.03
C MET A 1 11.43 37.11 4.43
N ALA A 2 12.01 35.92 4.58
CA ALA A 2 11.29 34.73 5.04
C ALA A 2 11.14 34.80 6.56
N GLY A 3 9.91 34.71 7.07
CA GLY A 3 9.64 34.70 8.51
C GLY A 3 10.15 33.41 9.15
N ALA A 4 10.82 33.54 10.30
CA ALA A 4 11.23 32.40 11.12
C ALA A 4 9.97 31.66 11.62
N GLN A 5 9.89 30.35 11.39
CA GLN A 5 8.84 29.53 11.98
C GLN A 5 9.18 29.26 13.45
N ASP A 6 8.25 29.58 14.34
CA ASP A 6 8.37 29.32 15.77
C ASP A 6 8.31 27.81 16.06
N ARG A 7 9.20 27.33 16.92
CA ARG A 7 9.34 25.90 17.21
C ARG A 7 8.27 25.47 18.22
N THR A 8 7.28 24.71 17.77
CA THR A 8 6.31 24.07 18.66
C THR A 8 6.97 22.95 19.46
N GLN A 9 6.75 22.91 20.78
CA GLN A 9 7.15 21.79 21.64
C GLN A 9 5.94 20.94 22.04
N ALA A 10 6.13 19.61 22.05
CA ALA A 10 5.17 18.64 22.54
C ALA A 10 5.88 17.62 23.44
N SER A 11 5.18 17.11 24.45
CA SER A 11 5.66 16.04 25.33
C SER A 11 4.69 14.85 25.29
N ALA A 12 5.23 13.63 25.44
CA ALA A 12 4.47 12.38 25.46
C ALA A 12 5.15 11.36 26.37
N THR A 13 4.39 10.38 26.87
CA THR A 13 4.90 9.24 27.67
C THR A 13 4.56 7.93 26.97
N LEU A 14 5.54 7.04 26.81
CA LEU A 14 5.35 5.69 26.25
C LEU A 14 5.32 4.66 27.39
N ARG A 15 4.25 3.86 27.46
CA ARG A 15 4.07 2.78 28.43
C ARG A 15 4.26 1.43 27.75
N ALA A 16 5.52 0.99 27.63
CA ALA A 16 5.84 -0.31 27.03
C ALA A 16 5.49 -1.51 27.94
N ASP A 17 5.20 -1.24 29.22
CA ASP A 17 4.80 -2.20 30.26
C ASP A 17 3.29 -2.52 30.26
N GLN A 18 2.49 -1.81 29.46
CA GLN A 18 1.03 -1.91 29.43
C GLN A 18 0.56 -2.28 28.02
N PRO A 19 0.65 -3.56 27.60
CA PRO A 19 0.23 -3.96 26.27
C PRO A 19 -1.27 -3.72 26.07
N GLY A 20 -1.62 -3.07 24.96
CA GLY A 20 -2.99 -2.89 24.51
C GLY A 20 -3.46 -4.06 23.63
N ALA A 21 -4.51 -3.80 22.84
CA ALA A 21 -4.98 -4.76 21.83
C ALA A 21 -3.93 -4.96 20.71
N THR A 22 -3.92 -6.15 20.11
CA THR A 22 -3.12 -6.42 18.92
C THR A 22 -3.58 -5.55 17.76
N VAL A 23 -2.64 -4.85 17.14
CA VAL A 23 -2.90 -4.12 15.89
C VAL A 23 -3.00 -5.14 14.75
N SER A 24 -4.21 -5.36 14.25
CA SER A 24 -4.44 -6.30 13.15
C SER A 24 -3.68 -5.87 11.89
N ARG A 25 -2.96 -6.79 11.26
CA ARG A 25 -2.28 -6.52 9.98
C ARG A 25 -3.23 -6.03 8.90
N ASN A 26 -4.52 -6.43 8.94
CA ASN A 26 -5.50 -6.12 7.91
C ASN A 26 -5.87 -4.63 7.85
N ILE A 27 -5.46 -3.81 8.83
CA ILE A 27 -5.59 -2.34 8.71
C ILE A 27 -4.71 -1.79 7.58
N PHE A 28 -3.69 -2.53 7.15
CA PHE A 28 -2.81 -2.21 6.01
C PHE A 28 -3.28 -2.87 4.70
N GLY A 29 -4.56 -3.29 4.64
CA GLY A 29 -5.17 -3.84 3.44
C GLY A 29 -5.16 -2.87 2.26
N GLN A 30 -5.26 -3.41 1.05
CA GLN A 30 -5.29 -2.66 -0.20
C GLN A 30 -6.65 -2.81 -0.90
N PHE A 31 -6.91 -1.95 -1.87
CA PHE A 31 -8.12 -1.97 -2.68
C PHE A 31 -7.75 -1.80 -4.15
N ALA A 32 -8.20 -2.73 -5.00
CA ALA A 32 -7.91 -2.75 -6.43
C ALA A 32 -9.25 -2.74 -7.20
N GLU A 33 -9.55 -1.61 -7.82
CA GLU A 33 -10.78 -1.42 -8.59
C GLU A 33 -10.53 -1.42 -10.09
N HIS A 34 -11.52 -1.89 -10.87
CA HIS A 34 -11.58 -1.69 -12.31
C HIS A 34 -11.82 -0.19 -12.67
N LEU A 35 -10.83 0.66 -12.37
CA LEU A 35 -10.89 2.10 -12.59
C LEU A 35 -9.58 2.59 -13.23
N GLY A 36 -9.71 3.22 -14.40
CA GLY A 36 -8.57 3.71 -15.17
C GLY A 36 -7.52 2.62 -15.42
N TYR A 37 -6.27 2.92 -15.06
CA TYR A 37 -5.13 2.01 -15.23
C TYR A 37 -4.83 1.15 -13.98
N GLY A 38 -5.72 1.14 -12.98
CA GLY A 38 -5.48 0.40 -11.73
C GLY A 38 -5.27 -1.11 -11.96
N ILE A 39 -6.13 -1.73 -12.77
CA ILE A 39 -5.99 -3.13 -13.17
C ILE A 39 -5.19 -3.24 -14.47
N TYR A 40 -5.69 -2.66 -15.56
CA TYR A 40 -5.07 -2.77 -16.88
C TYR A 40 -3.88 -1.80 -17.00
N GLY A 41 -2.68 -2.36 -17.15
CA GLY A 41 -1.40 -1.63 -17.13
C GLY A 41 -0.80 -1.52 -15.72
N GLY A 42 -1.63 -1.32 -14.69
CA GLY A 42 -1.21 -1.23 -13.29
C GLY A 42 -0.84 -2.58 -12.66
N ILE A 43 -1.62 -3.63 -12.93
CA ILE A 43 -1.38 -4.98 -12.40
C ILE A 43 -1.29 -5.98 -13.56
N TRP A 44 -2.32 -6.01 -14.40
CA TRP A 44 -2.42 -6.90 -15.55
C TRP A 44 -1.89 -6.22 -16.82
N VAL A 45 -0.94 -6.86 -17.48
CA VAL A 45 -0.36 -6.41 -18.75
C VAL A 45 -0.58 -7.39 -19.91
N GLY A 46 -1.08 -8.60 -19.62
CA GLY A 46 -1.24 -9.70 -20.58
C GLY A 46 0.01 -10.57 -20.70
N GLU A 47 -0.18 -11.86 -20.99
CA GLU A 47 0.92 -12.85 -21.02
C GLU A 47 1.94 -12.54 -22.14
N ASP A 48 1.47 -12.09 -23.30
CA ASP A 48 2.32 -11.75 -24.46
C ASP A 48 2.94 -10.34 -24.37
N SER A 49 2.80 -9.65 -23.24
CA SER A 49 3.34 -8.30 -23.06
C SER A 49 4.86 -8.28 -23.07
N LYS A 50 5.44 -7.24 -23.67
CA LYS A 50 6.89 -6.95 -23.57
C LYS A 50 7.32 -6.55 -22.16
N ILE A 51 6.37 -6.20 -21.29
CA ILE A 51 6.64 -5.91 -19.88
C ILE A 51 6.92 -7.24 -19.16
N PRO A 52 8.05 -7.37 -18.42
CA PRO A 52 8.35 -8.59 -17.67
C PRO A 52 7.22 -8.95 -16.71
N ASN A 53 6.63 -10.13 -16.93
CA ASN A 53 5.44 -10.57 -16.21
C ASN A 53 5.51 -12.06 -15.87
N THR A 54 4.65 -12.47 -14.93
CA THR A 54 4.37 -13.87 -14.61
C THR A 54 2.87 -14.06 -14.82
N HIS A 55 2.47 -14.90 -15.77
CA HIS A 55 1.05 -15.12 -16.13
C HIS A 55 0.28 -13.82 -16.38
N GLY A 56 0.90 -12.83 -17.05
CA GLY A 56 0.28 -11.54 -17.37
C GLY A 56 0.31 -10.50 -16.25
N TYR A 57 0.79 -10.83 -15.05
CA TYR A 57 0.99 -9.89 -13.94
C TYR A 57 2.40 -9.31 -13.95
N ARG A 58 2.56 -7.99 -14.01
CA ARG A 58 3.88 -7.36 -14.10
C ARG A 58 4.73 -7.59 -12.84
N ASN A 59 5.96 -8.06 -13.03
CA ASN A 59 6.80 -8.59 -11.95
C ASN A 59 7.26 -7.53 -10.95
N ASP A 60 7.46 -6.31 -11.41
CA ASP A 60 7.86 -5.16 -10.58
C ASP A 60 6.79 -4.81 -9.53
N VAL A 61 5.52 -4.79 -9.91
CA VAL A 61 4.41 -4.52 -8.98
C VAL A 61 4.22 -5.70 -8.03
N VAL A 62 4.27 -6.94 -8.52
CA VAL A 62 4.16 -8.12 -7.63
C VAL A 62 5.29 -8.13 -6.59
N ALA A 63 6.53 -7.81 -7.00
CA ALA A 63 7.66 -7.73 -6.07
C ALA A 63 7.45 -6.64 -5.02
N ALA A 64 7.01 -5.45 -5.42
CA ALA A 64 6.72 -4.35 -4.50
C ALA A 64 5.62 -4.70 -3.49
N LEU A 65 4.51 -5.29 -3.94
CA LEU A 65 3.40 -5.69 -3.06
C LEU A 65 3.82 -6.78 -2.05
N LYS A 66 4.67 -7.72 -2.47
CA LYS A 66 5.27 -8.72 -1.58
C LYS A 66 6.18 -8.08 -0.54
N ALA A 67 7.02 -7.12 -0.93
CA ALA A 67 7.91 -6.40 -0.02
C ALA A 67 7.14 -5.56 1.02
N LEU A 68 5.99 -4.99 0.63
CA LEU A 68 5.06 -4.31 1.53
C LEU A 68 4.25 -5.25 2.43
N GLN A 69 4.37 -6.57 2.23
CA GLN A 69 3.64 -7.59 2.98
C GLN A 69 2.11 -7.38 2.97
N VAL A 70 1.57 -6.96 1.81
CA VAL A 70 0.15 -6.66 1.65
C VAL A 70 -0.71 -7.79 2.21
N PRO A 71 -1.56 -7.51 3.22
CA PRO A 71 -2.23 -8.54 4.00
C PRO A 71 -3.52 -9.05 3.37
N VAL A 72 -4.23 -8.18 2.66
CA VAL A 72 -5.51 -8.45 2.03
C VAL A 72 -5.74 -7.42 0.92
N VAL A 73 -6.40 -7.82 -0.16
CA VAL A 73 -6.81 -6.94 -1.26
C VAL A 73 -8.31 -7.11 -1.47
N ARG A 74 -9.06 -5.99 -1.41
CA ARG A 74 -10.46 -5.96 -1.85
C ARG A 74 -10.51 -5.70 -3.36
N TRP A 75 -11.37 -6.42 -4.07
CA TRP A 75 -11.60 -6.36 -5.52
C TRP A 75 -13.03 -6.88 -5.81
N PRO A 76 -13.79 -6.47 -6.85
CA PRO A 76 -13.39 -5.70 -8.04
C PRO A 76 -13.57 -4.18 -7.97
N GLY A 77 -14.09 -3.65 -6.87
CA GLY A 77 -14.41 -2.22 -6.82
C GLY A 77 -15.41 -1.84 -5.73
N GLY A 78 -15.94 -0.62 -5.88
CA GLY A 78 -17.10 -0.06 -5.22
C GLY A 78 -17.58 1.14 -6.05
N CYS A 79 -18.85 1.18 -6.44
CA CYS A 79 -19.38 2.19 -7.37
C CYS A 79 -19.58 3.58 -6.76
#